data_AF-A0A3E0NZL5-F1
#
_entry.id   AF-A0A3E0NZL5-F1
#
_cell.length_a   1.000
_cell.length_b   1.000
_cell.length_c   1.000
_cell.angle_alpha   90.00
_cell.angle_beta   90.00
_cell.angle_gamma   90.00
#
_symmetry.space_group_name_H-M   'P 1'
#
loop_
_entity.id
_entity.type
_entity.pdbx_description
1 polymer ?
#
loop_
_entity_poly.entity_id
_entity_poly.type
_entity_poly.pdbx_seq_one_letter_code
_entity_poly.pdbx_strand_id
1 'polypeptide(L)'
;MPPKLEVTSSNNWGGYTAAWRIAGGKLLLDTISGRLDGEAVRDEALLPGKKFPVVATWFTGKLHLPIGDYNEQTQEYEFVIVFDIEKGIVQSKAMSMSARISRTWNGR
;
A
#
# COMPACT_ATOMS: atom_id res chain seq x y z
N MET A 1 9.40 -5.67 -19.85
CA MET A 1 8.31 -6.23 -19.01
C MET A 1 8.91 -6.47 -17.63
N PRO A 2 8.29 -6.00 -16.53
CA PRO A 2 8.78 -6.35 -15.19
C PRO A 2 8.76 -7.87 -15.00
N PRO A 3 9.66 -8.44 -14.19
CA PRO A 3 9.70 -9.88 -13.95
C PRO A 3 8.36 -10.36 -13.40
N LYS A 4 7.86 -11.49 -13.92
CA LYS A 4 6.60 -12.07 -13.46
C LYS A 4 6.86 -12.81 -12.14
N LEU A 5 6.32 -12.30 -11.06
CA LEU A 5 6.45 -12.90 -9.74
C LEU A 5 5.52 -14.10 -9.59
N GLU A 6 5.96 -15.06 -8.78
CA GLU A 6 5.17 -16.24 -8.45
C GLU A 6 4.01 -15.87 -7.53
N VAL A 7 2.81 -16.34 -7.88
CA VAL A 7 1.62 -16.20 -7.05
C VAL A 7 1.53 -17.40 -6.12
N THR A 8 1.79 -17.19 -4.83
CA THR A 8 1.72 -18.23 -3.80
C THR A 8 0.37 -18.26 -3.06
N SER A 9 -0.49 -17.27 -3.29
CA SER A 9 -1.80 -17.15 -2.63
C SER A 9 -2.84 -16.58 -3.59
N SER A 10 -4.05 -17.15 -3.59
CA SER A 10 -5.20 -16.63 -4.35
C SER A 10 -5.72 -15.28 -3.86
N ASN A 11 -5.27 -14.82 -2.69
CA ASN A 11 -5.57 -13.48 -2.17
C ASN A 11 -4.52 -12.44 -2.56
N ASN A 12 -3.44 -12.83 -3.24
CA ASN A 12 -2.37 -11.93 -3.68
C ASN A 12 -1.90 -12.27 -5.10
N TRP A 13 -2.70 -11.90 -6.09
CA TRP A 13 -2.42 -12.14 -7.51
C TRP A 13 -1.19 -11.40 -8.04
N GLY A 14 -0.68 -10.41 -7.29
CA GLY A 14 0.56 -9.71 -7.63
C GLY A 14 1.83 -10.50 -7.29
N GLY A 15 1.75 -11.49 -6.40
CA GLY A 15 2.91 -12.31 -6.03
C GLY A 15 4.00 -11.57 -5.22
N TYR A 16 3.69 -10.39 -4.69
CA TYR A 16 4.59 -9.61 -3.84
C TYR A 16 3.92 -9.09 -2.58
N THR A 17 4.72 -8.84 -1.56
CA THR A 17 4.34 -8.07 -0.37
C THR A 17 5.21 -6.83 -0.28
N ALA A 18 4.66 -5.76 0.26
CA ALA A 18 5.37 -4.49 0.39
C ALA A 18 5.09 -3.89 1.78
N ALA A 19 6.12 -3.35 2.41
CA ALA A 19 5.98 -2.57 3.62
C ALA A 19 6.02 -1.08 3.26
N TRP A 20 5.05 -0.34 3.76
CA TRP A 20 4.87 1.08 3.47
C TRP A 20 4.91 1.90 4.76
N ARG A 21 5.36 3.14 4.64
CA ARG A 21 5.39 4.11 5.74
C ARG A 21 4.94 5.46 5.25
N ILE A 22 4.21 6.18 6.10
CA ILE A 22 4.01 7.62 5.92
C ILE A 22 4.90 8.33 6.92
N ALA A 23 5.88 9.09 6.43
CA ALA A 23 6.80 9.87 7.27
C ALA A 23 7.24 11.14 6.53
N GLY A 24 7.41 12.24 7.27
CA GLY A 24 7.86 13.52 6.71
C GLY A 24 6.96 14.04 5.57
N GLY A 25 5.65 13.77 5.64
CA GLY A 25 4.69 14.15 4.60
C GLY A 25 4.79 13.35 3.30
N LYS A 26 5.45 12.18 3.30
CA LYS A 26 5.63 11.34 2.10
C LYS A 26 5.13 9.93 2.33
N LEU A 27 4.61 9.31 1.26
CA LEU A 27 4.40 7.87 1.18
C LEU A 27 5.71 7.22 0.72
N LEU A 28 6.23 6.33 1.56
CA LEU A 28 7.50 5.65 1.40
C LEU A 28 7.25 4.15 1.25
N LEU A 29 7.87 3.55 0.25
CA LEU A 29 8.03 2.10 0.15
C LEU A 29 9.31 1.71 0.90
N ASP A 30 9.18 1.02 2.03
CA ASP A 30 10.30 0.62 2.88
C ASP A 30 10.98 -0.66 2.38
N THR A 31 10.20 -1.64 1.95
CA THR A 31 10.70 -2.87 1.34
C THR A 31 9.63 -3.48 0.43
N ILE A 32 10.07 -4.23 -0.57
CA ILE A 32 9.21 -5.07 -1.40
C ILE A 32 9.84 -6.46 -1.51
N SER A 33 9.03 -7.51 -1.40
CA SER A 33 9.49 -8.89 -1.49
C SER A 33 8.55 -9.75 -2.31
N GLY A 34 9.08 -10.77 -2.97
CA GLY A 34 8.30 -11.71 -3.79
C GLY A 34 9.11 -12.98 -4.05
N ARG A 35 8.64 -13.77 -5.01
CA ARG A 35 9.37 -14.96 -5.48
C ARG A 35 9.56 -14.94 -6.98
N LEU A 36 10.74 -15.36 -7.43
CA LEU A 36 11.13 -15.49 -8.83
C LEU A 36 11.92 -16.80 -8.98
N ASP A 37 11.50 -17.66 -9.90
CA ASP A 37 12.15 -18.94 -10.22
C ASP A 37 12.44 -19.82 -8.98
N GLY A 38 11.49 -19.89 -8.05
CA GLY A 38 11.57 -20.67 -6.82
C GLY A 38 12.33 -19.97 -5.68
N GLU A 39 12.89 -18.79 -5.91
CA GLU A 39 13.73 -18.07 -4.96
C GLU A 39 13.04 -16.83 -4.40
N ALA A 40 13.29 -16.54 -3.12
CA ALA A 40 12.80 -15.32 -2.50
C ALA A 40 13.67 -14.12 -2.93
N VAL A 41 13.04 -13.09 -3.49
CA VAL A 41 13.70 -11.87 -3.98
C VAL A 41 13.15 -10.64 -3.28
N ARG A 42 14.00 -9.61 -3.11
CA ARG A 42 13.64 -8.36 -2.40
C ARG A 42 14.24 -7.12 -3.05
N ASP A 43 13.63 -5.98 -2.76
CA ASP A 43 14.18 -4.63 -2.93
C ASP A 43 14.84 -4.40 -4.29
N GLU A 44 16.16 -4.23 -4.34
CA GLU A 44 16.91 -3.93 -5.58
C GLU A 44 16.76 -5.00 -6.66
N ALA A 45 16.53 -6.26 -6.29
CA ALA A 45 16.26 -7.33 -7.28
C ALA A 45 14.91 -7.12 -8.00
N LEU A 46 13.96 -6.45 -7.34
CA LEU A 46 12.63 -6.15 -7.87
C LEU A 46 12.53 -4.72 -8.43
N LEU A 47 13.31 -3.80 -7.87
CA LEU A 47 13.40 -2.39 -8.27
C LEU A 47 14.87 -1.97 -8.44
N PRO A 48 15.52 -2.37 -9.55
CA PRO A 48 16.94 -2.10 -9.78
C PRO A 48 17.27 -0.61 -9.75
N GLY A 49 18.38 -0.26 -9.11
CA GLY A 49 18.89 1.11 -9.04
C GLY A 49 18.11 2.04 -8.10
N LYS A 50 17.23 1.51 -7.25
CA LYS A 50 16.53 2.28 -6.21
C LYS A 50 17.12 1.99 -4.84
N LYS A 51 17.40 3.06 -4.09
CA LYS A 51 17.74 2.97 -2.66
C LYS A 51 16.48 3.12 -1.83
N PHE A 52 16.24 2.17 -0.94
CA PHE A 52 15.10 2.20 -0.02
C PHE A 52 15.40 3.07 1.21
N PRO A 53 14.40 3.74 1.80
CA PRO A 53 13.00 3.78 1.35
C PRO A 53 12.81 4.62 0.09
N VAL A 54 11.95 4.17 -0.81
CA VAL A 54 11.65 4.85 -2.08
C VAL A 54 10.41 5.71 -1.91
N VAL A 55 10.46 6.98 -2.31
CA VAL A 55 9.27 7.82 -2.39
C VAL A 55 8.35 7.29 -3.48
N ALA A 56 7.10 7.03 -3.13
CA ALA A 56 6.09 6.46 -4.01
C ALA A 56 5.56 7.48 -5.03
N THR A 57 6.43 8.08 -5.84
CA THR A 57 6.07 9.18 -6.73
C THR A 57 5.06 8.80 -7.81
N TRP A 58 4.89 7.50 -8.04
CA TRP A 58 3.90 6.92 -8.95
C TRP A 58 2.49 6.86 -8.37
N PHE A 59 2.32 7.03 -7.05
CA PHE A 59 1.01 6.92 -6.42
C PHE A 59 0.35 8.30 -6.27
N THR A 60 -0.90 8.39 -6.73
CA THR A 60 -1.81 9.51 -6.49
C THR A 60 -3.19 8.97 -6.17
N GLY A 61 -3.79 9.40 -5.05
CA GLY A 61 -5.08 8.88 -4.59
C GLY A 61 -5.25 8.97 -3.08
N LYS A 62 -6.26 8.24 -2.59
CA LYS A 62 -6.57 8.18 -1.15
C LYS A 62 -6.06 6.86 -0.55
N LEU A 63 -5.35 6.96 0.57
CA LEU A 63 -4.99 5.82 1.40
C LEU A 63 -5.88 5.81 2.65
N HIS A 64 -6.63 4.73 2.83
CA HIS A 64 -7.49 4.51 3.99
C HIS A 64 -6.78 3.56 4.97
N LEU A 65 -6.57 4.02 6.20
CA LEU A 65 -5.99 3.24 7.27
C LEU A 65 -7.07 3.00 8.35
N PRO A 66 -7.69 1.80 8.38
CA PRO A 66 -8.61 1.46 9.45
C PRO A 66 -7.86 1.28 10.77
N ILE A 67 -8.44 1.77 11.85
CA ILE A 67 -7.91 1.70 13.21
C ILE A 67 -9.06 1.26 14.13
N GLY A 68 -8.75 0.34 15.05
CA GLY A 68 -9.74 -0.22 15.96
C GLY A 68 -10.51 -1.37 15.34
N ASP A 69 -11.72 -1.58 15.84
CA ASP A 69 -12.52 -2.75 15.51
C ASP A 69 -13.28 -2.60 14.18
N TYR A 70 -13.61 -3.74 13.57
CA TYR A 70 -14.49 -3.83 12.41
C TYR A 70 -15.84 -4.40 12.82
N ASN A 71 -16.92 -3.66 12.53
CA ASN A 71 -18.27 -4.10 12.78
C ASN A 71 -18.81 -4.85 11.55
N GLU A 72 -19.00 -6.17 11.67
CA GLU A 72 -19.51 -7.00 10.57
C GLU A 72 -20.96 -6.69 10.17
N GLN A 73 -21.80 -6.23 11.11
CA GLN A 73 -23.21 -5.93 10.86
C GLN A 73 -23.38 -4.65 10.04
N THR A 74 -22.64 -3.59 10.38
CA THR A 74 -22.72 -2.30 9.68
C THR A 74 -21.69 -2.17 8.55
N GLN A 75 -20.72 -3.08 8.50
CA GLN A 75 -19.57 -3.08 7.57
C GLN A 75 -18.69 -1.82 7.71
N GLU A 76 -18.52 -1.35 8.94
CA GLU A 76 -17.79 -0.12 9.26
C GLU A 76 -16.59 -0.41 10.15
N TYR A 77 -15.54 0.38 9.97
CA TYR A 77 -14.43 0.44 10.92
C TYR A 77 -14.69 1.53 11.94
N GLU A 78 -14.29 1.28 13.20
CA GLU A 78 -14.42 2.22 14.31
C GLU A 78 -13.80 3.58 13.96
N PHE A 79 -12.60 3.57 13.41
CA PHE A 79 -11.93 4.76 12.89
C PHE A 79 -11.26 4.48 11.56
N VAL A 80 -11.25 5.47 10.67
CA VAL A 80 -10.47 5.44 9.44
C VAL A 80 -9.70 6.75 9.30
N ILE A 81 -8.37 6.66 9.22
CA ILE A 81 -7.55 7.78 8.80
C ILE A 81 -7.46 7.76 7.27
N VAL A 82 -7.82 8.87 6.65
CA VAL A 82 -7.74 9.05 5.20
C VAL A 82 -6.61 10.02 4.88
N PHE A 83 -5.63 9.55 4.12
CA PHE A 83 -4.57 10.38 3.55
C PHE A 83 -4.89 10.68 2.09
N ASP A 84 -4.88 11.96 1.72
CA ASP A 84 -4.89 12.36 0.32
C ASP A 84 -3.43 12.53 -0.14
N ILE A 85 -3.04 11.81 -1.20
CA ILE A 85 -1.66 11.70 -1.64
C ILE A 85 -1.57 12.09 -3.12
N GLU A 86 -0.65 12.98 -3.44
CA GLU A 86 -0.33 13.37 -4.80
C GLU A 86 1.15 13.14 -5.10
N LYS A 87 1.43 12.28 -6.09
CA LYS A 87 2.79 11.90 -6.49
C LYS A 87 3.65 11.51 -5.28
N GLY A 88 3.10 10.71 -4.38
CA GLY A 88 3.76 10.24 -3.17
C GLY A 88 3.88 11.30 -2.05
N ILE A 89 3.31 12.49 -2.19
CA ILE A 89 3.30 13.55 -1.19
C ILE A 89 1.93 13.62 -0.53
N VAL A 90 1.89 13.59 0.80
CA VAL A 90 0.67 13.73 1.59
C VAL A 90 0.21 15.18 1.54
N GLN A 91 -0.95 15.39 0.93
CA GLN A 91 -1.58 16.71 0.81
C GLN A 91 -2.48 17.00 2.01
N SER A 92 -3.19 15.99 2.52
CA SER A 92 -4.05 16.15 3.69
C SER A 92 -4.21 14.84 4.46
N LYS A 93 -4.62 14.97 5.72
CA LYS A 93 -4.97 13.88 6.62
C LYS A 93 -6.29 14.23 7.28
N ALA A 94 -7.27 13.34 7.17
CA ALA A 94 -8.55 13.43 7.87
C ALA A 94 -8.80 12.13 8.66
N MET A 95 -9.61 12.22 9.71
CA MET A 95 -10.05 11.07 10.49
C MET A 95 -11.57 11.02 10.44
N SER A 96 -12.12 9.86 10.11
CA SER A 96 -13.56 9.59 10.17
C SER A 96 -13.83 8.55 11.25
N MET A 97 -14.87 8.78 12.04
CA MET A 97 -15.44 7.77 12.94
C MET A 97 -16.47 6.95 12.17
N SER A 98 -16.61 5.67 12.50
CA SER A 98 -17.62 4.75 11.95
C SER A 98 -17.72 4.82 10.42
N ALA A 99 -16.62 4.51 9.73
CA ALA A 99 -16.50 4.72 8.29
C ALA A 99 -16.48 3.40 7.51
N ARG A 100 -17.21 3.37 6.39
CA ARG A 100 -17.09 2.32 5.38
C ARG A 100 -15.92 2.63 4.45
N ILE A 101 -15.07 1.64 4.20
CA ILE A 101 -14.01 1.75 3.20
C ILE A 101 -14.52 1.10 1.90
N SER A 102 -14.48 1.85 0.80
CA SER A 102 -14.81 1.30 -0.52
C SER A 102 -13.83 0.19 -0.90
N ARG A 103 -14.34 -0.89 -1.50
CA ARG A 103 -13.54 -1.99 -2.06
C ARG A 103 -13.03 -1.69 -3.48
N THR A 104 -13.35 -0.52 -4.03
CA THR A 104 -12.89 -0.09 -5.35
C THR A 104 -11.47 0.49 -5.28
N TRP A 105 -10.82 0.59 -6.44
CA TRP A 105 -9.55 1.30 -6.55
C TRP A 105 -9.67 2.75 -6.06
N ASN A 106 -8.72 3.18 -5.22
CA ASN A 106 -8.71 4.50 -4.58
C ASN A 106 -7.72 5.49 -5.23
N GLY A 107 -7.06 5.09 -6.31
CA GLY A 107 -6.17 5.95 -7.09
C GLY A 107 -6.90 6.69 -8.20
N ARG A 108 -6.32 7.80 -8.64
CA ARG A 108 -6.75 8.55 -9.83
C ARG A 108 -5.67 8.55 -10.89
#